data_AF-A0A2N3WPX9-F1
#
_entry.id   AF-A0A2N3WPX9-F1
#
_cell.length_a   1.000
_cell.length_b   1.000
_cell.length_c   1.000
_cell.angle_alpha   90.00
_cell.angle_beta   90.00
_cell.angle_gamma   90.00
#
_symmetry.space_group_name_H-M   'P 1'
#
loop_
_entity.id
_entity.type
_entity.pdbx_description
1 polymer ?
#
loop_
_entity_poly.entity_id
_entity_poly.type
_entity_poly.pdbx_seq_one_letter_code
_entity_poly.pdbx_strand_id
1 'polypeptide(L)'
;MSALIFIDPAAIHPVIDNVWHRTRLSGIPAPGQGITMLCGATAAAEFETLDKRRVNGAPTQCPYCDVAYRRSLGWTIPEGHPGLHPQPQRRRP
;
A
#
# COMPACT_ATOMS: atom_id res chain seq x y z
N MET A 1 -9.83 32.84 -5.91
CA MET A 1 -8.90 32.14 -6.83
C MET A 1 -8.40 30.90 -6.10
N SER A 2 -8.53 29.71 -6.68
CA SER A 2 -8.17 28.44 -6.04
C SER A 2 -7.04 27.76 -6.81
N ALA A 3 -6.08 27.18 -6.09
CA ALA A 3 -5.09 26.30 -6.69
C ALA A 3 -5.68 24.88 -6.83
N LEU A 4 -5.46 24.25 -7.99
CA LEU A 4 -5.85 22.86 -8.24
C LEU A 4 -4.62 21.96 -8.08
N ILE A 5 -4.77 20.88 -7.32
CA ILE A 5 -3.73 19.86 -7.14
C ILE A 5 -4.26 18.57 -7.76
N PHE A 6 -3.61 18.11 -8.82
CA PHE A 6 -3.94 16.85 -9.47
C PHE A 6 -3.14 15.72 -8.83
N ILE A 7 -3.83 14.70 -8.34
CA ILE A 7 -3.24 13.53 -7.69
C ILE A 7 -3.81 12.29 -8.37
N ASP A 8 -2.92 11.39 -8.81
CA ASP A 8 -3.30 10.06 -9.29
C ASP A 8 -3.47 9.11 -8.10
N PRO A 9 -4.69 8.60 -7.82
CA PRO A 9 -4.91 7.65 -6.73
C PRO A 9 -4.08 6.37 -6.87
N ALA A 10 -3.72 5.96 -8.10
CA ALA A 10 -2.89 4.77 -8.33
C ALA A 10 -1.43 4.96 -7.89
N ALA A 11 -0.97 6.21 -7.75
CA ALA A 11 0.36 6.54 -7.24
C ALA A 11 0.43 6.57 -5.71
N ILE A 12 -0.71 6.49 -5.01
CA ILE A 12 -0.77 6.54 -3.54
C ILE A 12 -0.46 5.15 -2.98
N HIS A 13 0.62 5.07 -2.20
CA HIS A 13 1.08 3.84 -1.55
C HIS A 13 0.99 4.01 -0.03
N PRO A 14 -0.04 3.46 0.63
CA PRO A 14 -0.16 3.49 2.08
C PRO A 14 1.03 2.80 2.75
N VAL A 15 1.44 3.32 3.91
CA VAL A 15 2.53 2.75 4.70
C VAL A 15 1.95 2.18 5.99
N ILE A 16 2.16 0.89 6.25
CA ILE A 16 1.80 0.22 7.50
C ILE A 16 3.05 -0.49 8.02
N ASP A 17 3.40 -0.32 9.28
CA ASP A 17 4.57 -0.97 9.91
C ASP A 17 5.89 -0.75 9.11
N ASN A 18 6.09 0.46 8.56
CA ASN A 18 7.20 0.83 7.67
C ASN A 18 7.28 0.04 6.35
N VAL A 19 6.17 -0.56 5.92
CA VAL A 19 6.05 -1.29 4.66
C VAL A 19 5.11 -0.54 3.71
N TRP A 20 5.51 -0.41 2.45
CA TRP A 20 4.70 0.10 1.37
C TRP A 20 3.69 -0.93 0.88
N HIS A 21 2.41 -0.60 1.03
CA HIS A 21 1.31 -1.40 0.53
C HIS A 21 0.72 -0.81 -0.75
N ARG A 22 0.07 -1.67 -1.53
CA ARG A 22 -0.75 -1.28 -2.67
C ARG A 22 -2.21 -1.48 -2.32
N THR A 23 -3.05 -0.62 -2.84
CA THR A 23 -4.52 -0.68 -2.71
C THR A 23 -5.15 -0.18 -4.01
N ARG A 24 -6.47 -0.35 -4.14
CA ARG A 24 -7.26 0.19 -5.26
C ARG A 24 -8.11 1.33 -4.75
N LEU A 25 -7.57 2.54 -4.83
CA LEU A 25 -8.28 3.75 -4.46
C LEU A 25 -9.05 4.29 -5.67
N SER A 26 -10.33 4.62 -5.47
CA SER A 26 -11.14 5.35 -6.46
C SER A 26 -10.97 6.87 -6.36
N GLY A 27 -10.22 7.35 -5.37
CA GLY A 27 -10.00 8.76 -5.06
C GLY A 27 -9.12 8.93 -3.82
N ILE A 28 -8.89 10.18 -3.40
CA ILE A 28 -8.16 10.45 -2.16
C ILE A 28 -9.04 10.08 -0.97
N PRO A 29 -8.62 9.15 -0.08
CA PRO A 29 -9.41 8.79 1.08
C PRO A 29 -9.48 9.95 2.07
N ALA A 30 -10.59 10.05 2.81
CA ALA A 30 -10.67 10.98 3.93
C ALA A 30 -9.75 10.54 5.07
N PRO A 31 -9.17 11.47 5.86
CA PRO A 31 -8.50 11.11 7.10
C PRO A 31 -9.41 10.29 8.01
N GLY A 32 -8.90 9.19 8.56
CA GLY A 32 -9.66 8.23 9.37
C GLY A 32 -10.46 7.18 8.57
N GLN A 33 -10.59 7.34 7.24
CA GLN A 33 -11.31 6.36 6.41
C GLN A 33 -10.56 5.02 6.38
N GLY A 34 -11.28 3.92 6.63
CA GLY A 34 -10.73 2.58 6.49
C GLY A 34 -10.39 2.25 5.04
N ILE A 35 -9.15 1.82 4.80
CA ILE A 35 -8.67 1.38 3.49
C ILE A 35 -8.12 -0.04 3.58
N THR A 36 -8.46 -0.86 2.59
CA THR A 36 -7.99 -2.25 2.50
C THR A 36 -6.93 -2.38 1.41
N MET A 37 -5.81 -2.97 1.76
CA MET A 37 -4.68 -3.25 0.89
C MET A 37 -4.93 -4.50 0.06
N LEU A 38 -4.19 -4.65 -1.05
CA LEU A 38 -4.25 -5.86 -1.88
C LEU A 38 -3.85 -7.14 -1.12
N CYS A 39 -3.01 -7.02 -0.08
CA CYS A 39 -2.66 -8.12 0.81
C CYS A 39 -3.71 -8.40 1.90
N GLY A 40 -4.86 -7.74 1.89
CA GLY A 40 -5.94 -7.90 2.87
C GLY A 40 -5.77 -7.12 4.18
N ALA A 41 -4.60 -6.51 4.43
CA ALA A 41 -4.42 -5.61 5.57
C ALA A 41 -5.39 -4.42 5.48
N THR A 42 -5.97 -4.00 6.60
CA THR A 42 -6.85 -2.82 6.67
C THR A 42 -6.33 -1.87 7.74
N ALA A 43 -6.32 -0.58 7.43
CA ALA A 43 -5.92 0.49 8.34
C ALA A 43 -6.74 1.76 8.06
N ALA A 44 -6.80 2.68 9.02
CA ALA A 44 -7.34 4.01 8.80
C ALA A 44 -6.33 4.86 8.00
N ALA A 45 -6.82 5.69 7.09
CA ALA A 45 -5.99 6.60 6.31
C ALA A 45 -5.52 7.78 7.16
N GLU A 46 -4.21 8.02 7.18
CA GLU A 46 -3.58 9.17 7.81
C GLU A 46 -2.62 9.83 6.80
N PHE A 47 -2.44 11.15 6.93
CA PHE A 47 -1.65 11.94 6.01
C PHE A 47 -0.63 12.79 6.78
N GLU A 48 0.63 12.68 6.36
CA GLU A 48 1.75 13.39 6.98
C GLU A 48 2.72 13.89 5.90
N THR A 49 3.56 14.86 6.27
CA THR A 49 4.55 15.43 5.36
C THR A 49 5.70 14.45 5.08
N LEU A 50 6.36 14.63 3.93
CA LEU A 50 7.51 13.81 3.55
C LEU A 50 8.67 13.91 4.57
N ASP A 51 8.84 15.07 5.21
CA ASP A 51 9.91 15.28 6.18
C ASP A 51 9.78 14.38 7.41
N LYS A 52 8.56 14.21 7.93
CA LYS A 52 8.32 13.27 9.04
C LYS A 52 8.65 11.84 8.67
N ARG A 53 8.47 11.48 7.40
CA ARG A 53 8.77 10.12 6.92
C ARG A 53 10.25 9.81 6.84
N ARG A 54 11.11 10.79 6.50
CA ARG A 54 12.56 10.58 6.35
C ARG A 54 13.23 10.03 7.61
N VAL A 55 12.65 10.28 8.79
CA VAL A 55 13.11 9.77 10.08
C VAL A 55 13.08 8.24 10.16
N ASN A 56 12.17 7.58 9.43
CA ASN A 56 11.94 6.13 9.51
C ASN A 56 12.65 5.32 8.40
N GLY A 57 13.50 5.98 7.59
CA GLY A 57 14.21 5.35 6.48
C GLY A 57 13.33 5.09 5.25
N ALA A 58 13.88 4.34 4.29
CA ALA A 58 13.17 3.93 3.08
C ALA A 58 12.31 2.68 3.39
N PRO A 59 10.98 2.73 3.20
CA PRO A 59 10.12 1.57 3.41
C PRO A 59 10.36 0.53 2.33
N THR A 60 10.18 -0.72 2.72
CA THR A 60 10.22 -1.86 1.80
C THR A 60 8.84 -2.09 1.20
N GLN A 61 8.77 -2.65 -0.01
CA GLN A 61 7.48 -2.98 -0.62
C GLN A 61 6.91 -4.27 0.01
N CYS A 62 5.60 -4.26 0.32
CA CYS A 62 4.89 -5.44 0.77
C CYS A 62 4.92 -6.51 -0.34
N PRO A 63 5.50 -7.69 -0.08
CA PRO A 63 5.71 -8.69 -1.13
C PRO A 63 4.39 -9.31 -1.61
N TYR A 64 3.39 -9.43 -0.73
CA TYR A 64 2.06 -9.94 -1.09
C TYR A 64 1.29 -8.96 -1.97
N CYS A 65 1.38 -7.66 -1.68
CA CYS A 65 0.83 -6.61 -2.54
C CYS A 65 1.49 -6.61 -3.92
N ASP A 66 2.80 -6.86 -3.99
CA ASP A 66 3.52 -6.96 -5.27
C ASP A 66 3.01 -8.14 -6.11
N VAL A 67 2.87 -9.32 -5.51
CA VAL A 67 2.31 -10.50 -6.19
C VAL A 67 0.89 -10.25 -6.69
N ALA A 68 0.02 -9.70 -5.85
CA ALA A 68 -1.35 -9.38 -6.24
C ALA A 68 -1.40 -8.37 -7.40
N TYR A 69 -0.52 -7.37 -7.36
CA TYR A 69 -0.40 -6.37 -8.42
C TYR A 69 0.10 -6.98 -9.73
N ARG A 70 1.21 -7.73 -9.71
CA ARG A 70 1.74 -8.45 -10.89
C ARG A 70 0.70 -9.36 -11.54
N ARG A 71 -0.05 -10.14 -10.73
CA ARG A 71 -1.15 -10.98 -11.22
C ARG A 71 -2.23 -10.17 -11.92
N SER A 72 -2.60 -9.01 -11.38
CA SER A 72 -3.60 -8.14 -12.00
C SER A 72 -3.17 -7.57 -13.36
N LEU A 73 -1.86 -7.51 -13.61
CA LEU A 73 -1.28 -7.09 -14.89
C LEU A 73 -0.93 -8.27 -15.82
N GLY A 74 -1.16 -9.52 -15.40
CA GLY A 74 -0.77 -10.70 -16.15
C GLY A 74 0.76 -10.92 -16.21
N TRP A 75 1.51 -10.34 -15.28
CA TRP A 75 2.97 -10.43 -15.26
C TRP A 75 3.45 -11.72 -14.59
N THR A 76 4.53 -12.29 -15.13
CA THR A 76 5.24 -13.41 -14.50
C THR A 76 5.82 -13.00 -13.16
N ILE A 77 5.68 -13.88 -12.17
CA ILE A 77 6.25 -13.72 -10.83
C ILE A 77 7.43 -14.69 -10.71
N PRO A 78 8.63 -14.23 -10.31
CA PRO A 78 9.77 -15.12 -10.09
C PRO A 78 9.46 -16.19 -9.03
N GLU A 79 9.89 -17.44 -9.25
CA GLU A 79 9.57 -18.59 -8.38
C GLU A 79 10.04 -18.44 -6.93
N GLY A 80 11.08 -17.62 -6.68
CA GLY A 80 11.57 -17.28 -5.33
C GLY A 80 11.00 -15.99 -4.73
N HIS A 81 9.95 -15.43 -5.32
CA HIS A 81 9.42 -14.16 -4.84
C HIS A 81 8.80 -14.32 -3.43
N PRO A 82 9.18 -13.50 -2.44
CA PRO A 82 8.77 -13.69 -1.04
C PRO A 82 7.26 -13.70 -0.82
N GLY A 83 6.50 -13.03 -1.70
CA GLY A 83 5.04 -12.99 -1.67
C GLY A 83 4.34 -14.25 -2.18
N LEU A 84 5.08 -15.23 -2.70
CA LEU A 84 4.56 -16.54 -3.10
C LEU A 84 4.48 -17.52 -1.92
N HIS A 85 5.21 -17.27 -0.84
CA HIS A 85 5.07 -18.06 0.38
C HIS A 85 3.74 -17.74 1.08
N PRO A 86 3.13 -18.71 1.80
CA PRO A 86 1.92 -18.43 2.56
C PRO A 86 2.15 -17.28 3.54
N GLN A 87 1.26 -16.29 3.50
CA GLN A 87 1.29 -15.20 4.46
C GLN A 87 1.14 -15.81 5.86
N PRO A 88 2.04 -15.52 6.82
CA PRO A 88 1.85 -15.95 8.20
C PRO A 88 0.51 -15.37 8.65
N GLN A 89 -0.46 -16.28 8.85
CA GLN A 89 -1.85 -15.95 9.09
C GLN A 89 -1.94 -14.87 10.17
N ARG A 90 -2.42 -13.67 9.81
CA ARG A 90 -2.89 -12.72 10.83
C ARG A 90 -4.17 -13.32 11.40
N ARG A 91 -4.03 -13.91 12.60
CA ARG A 91 -5.16 -14.26 13.48
C ARG A 91 -6.14 -13.09 13.46
N ARG A 92 -7.33 -13.32 12.95
CA ARG A 92 -8.47 -12.42 13.14
C ARG A 92 -8.71 -12.35 14.66
N PRO A 93 -8.88 -11.17 15.28
CA PRO A 93 -9.39 -11.10 16.64
C PRO A 93 -10.78 -11.74 16.71
#